data_AF-A0A8C7EI32-F1
#
_entry.id   AF-A0A8C7EI32-F1
#
_cell.length_a   1.000
_cell.length_b   1.000
_cell.length_c   1.000
_cell.angle_alpha   90.00
_cell.angle_beta   90.00
_cell.angle_gamma   90.00
#
_symmetry.space_group_name_H-M   'P 1'
#
loop_
_entity.id
_entity.type
_entity.pdbx_description
1 polymer ?
#
loop_
_entity_poly.entity_id
_entity_poly.type
_entity_poly.pdbx_seq_one_letter_code
_entity_poly.pdbx_strand_id
1 'polypeptide(L)'
;MFWKFDLNTTSHVDKLLDKEDVTLHELMDEDDILQECKAQNRKLLDFLCQQHCMEELVNLITHEPPVDMDEKVRFKYPNTACELLTSDVPQINDKLGGDETLLNILYDFLDHEPPLNPLLASFFSKTIGNLIARKTEQVIAFLRKKDKFISLVLKHIDTSAMMDLLLRLISCVEPATLRQEVLNWLNEAKIIQRLVELIHSSQDEDRQSNASQTLCDIIRLSRDQSNQLQEVPEPDPLLTALES
;
A
#
# COMPACT_ATOMS: atom_id res chain seq x y z
N MET A 1 -41.30 -19.97 12.72
CA MET A 1 -41.11 -20.32 11.30
C MET A 1 -39.79 -19.72 10.86
N PHE A 2 -38.75 -20.56 10.78
CA PHE A 2 -37.45 -20.21 10.23
C PHE A 2 -37.60 -20.21 8.70
N TRP A 3 -37.50 -19.05 8.07
CA TRP A 3 -37.31 -18.98 6.63
C TRP A 3 -35.85 -19.35 6.36
N LYS A 4 -35.61 -20.62 6.01
CA LYS A 4 -34.38 -20.99 5.29
C LYS A 4 -34.56 -20.48 3.87
N PHE A 5 -33.96 -19.34 3.58
CA PHE A 5 -33.66 -18.98 2.21
C PHE A 5 -32.55 -19.93 1.74
N ASP A 6 -32.95 -21.04 1.11
CA ASP A 6 -32.06 -21.77 0.21
C ASP A 6 -31.87 -20.90 -1.05
N LEU A 7 -30.98 -19.91 -0.98
CA LEU A 7 -30.54 -19.13 -2.13
C LEU A 7 -29.30 -19.79 -2.74
N ASN A 8 -29.53 -20.94 -3.39
CA ASN A 8 -28.62 -21.41 -4.44
C ASN A 8 -28.86 -20.62 -5.74
N THR A 9 -29.03 -19.30 -5.65
CA THR A 9 -28.80 -18.42 -6.78
C THR A 9 -27.31 -18.34 -6.97
N THR A 10 -26.77 -19.21 -7.83
CA THR A 10 -25.40 -19.10 -8.35
C THR A 10 -25.18 -17.65 -8.80
N SER A 11 -24.19 -17.00 -8.19
CA SER A 11 -23.88 -15.59 -8.47
C SER A 11 -23.50 -15.41 -9.95
N HIS A 12 -23.60 -14.18 -10.45
CA HIS A 12 -23.18 -13.89 -11.82
C HIS A 12 -21.68 -14.15 -11.99
N VAL A 13 -20.88 -13.79 -10.98
CA VAL A 13 -19.46 -14.14 -10.87
C VAL A 13 -19.22 -15.64 -11.00
N ASP A 14 -19.96 -16.49 -10.27
CA ASP A 14 -19.80 -17.95 -10.36
C ASP A 14 -20.09 -18.47 -11.77
N LYS A 15 -21.11 -17.91 -12.45
CA LYS A 15 -21.45 -18.30 -13.83
C LYS A 15 -20.39 -17.85 -14.84
N LEU A 16 -19.74 -16.71 -14.62
CA LEU A 16 -18.62 -16.27 -15.44
C LEU A 16 -17.42 -17.19 -15.25
N LEU A 17 -17.12 -17.56 -14.01
CA LEU A 17 -16.01 -18.45 -13.66
C LEU A 17 -16.18 -19.89 -14.17
N ASP A 18 -17.40 -20.28 -14.53
CA ASP A 18 -17.67 -21.57 -15.19
C ASP A 18 -17.36 -21.55 -16.71
N LYS A 19 -17.03 -20.39 -17.29
CA LYS A 19 -16.56 -20.29 -18.69
C LYS A 19 -15.06 -20.62 -18.79
N GLU A 20 -14.66 -21.31 -19.84
CA GLU A 20 -13.26 -21.73 -20.04
C GLU A 20 -12.28 -20.55 -20.25
N ASP A 21 -12.72 -19.47 -20.90
CA ASP A 21 -11.88 -18.32 -21.30
C ASP A 21 -12.22 -17.02 -20.56
N VAL A 22 -12.71 -17.12 -19.32
CA VAL A 22 -13.05 -15.93 -18.52
C VAL A 22 -11.81 -15.08 -18.24
N THR A 23 -11.94 -13.77 -18.44
CA THR A 23 -10.87 -12.80 -18.20
C THR A 23 -11.05 -12.05 -16.88
N LEU A 24 -9.95 -11.54 -16.32
CA LEU A 24 -10.01 -10.68 -15.14
C LEU A 24 -10.90 -9.45 -15.38
N HIS A 25 -10.80 -8.84 -16.55
CA HIS A 25 -11.60 -7.67 -16.94
C HIS A 25 -13.10 -7.96 -17.00
N GLU A 26 -13.52 -9.13 -17.47
CA GLU A 26 -14.94 -9.55 -17.42
C GLU A 26 -15.43 -9.66 -15.97
N LEU A 27 -14.62 -10.19 -15.06
CA LEU A 27 -14.99 -10.26 -13.64
C LEU A 27 -15.06 -8.86 -13.01
N MET A 28 -14.09 -7.99 -13.32
CA MET A 28 -14.06 -6.60 -12.81
C MET A 28 -15.21 -5.74 -13.34
N ASP A 29 -15.93 -6.23 -14.35
CA ASP A 29 -17.13 -5.58 -14.85
C ASP A 29 -18.37 -5.87 -14.03
N GLU A 30 -18.37 -6.97 -13.28
CA GLU A 30 -19.49 -7.34 -12.41
C GLU A 30 -19.56 -6.43 -11.18
N ASP A 31 -20.76 -5.90 -10.92
CA ASP A 31 -21.01 -4.96 -9.82
C ASP A 31 -20.81 -5.59 -8.42
N ASP A 32 -20.92 -6.93 -8.33
CA ASP A 32 -20.81 -7.69 -7.08
C ASP A 32 -19.41 -8.26 -6.83
N ILE A 33 -18.40 -8.07 -7.71
CA ILE A 33 -17.06 -8.67 -7.56
C ILE A 33 -16.42 -8.34 -6.20
N LEU A 34 -16.52 -7.10 -5.73
CA LEU A 34 -15.96 -6.69 -4.44
C LEU A 34 -16.70 -7.33 -3.26
N GLN A 35 -18.02 -7.48 -3.38
CA GLN A 35 -18.84 -8.13 -2.37
C GLN A 35 -18.54 -9.62 -2.29
N GLU A 36 -18.47 -10.30 -3.43
CA GLU A 36 -18.13 -11.73 -3.55
C GLU A 36 -16.71 -12.02 -3.04
N CYS A 37 -15.76 -11.13 -3.35
CA CYS A 37 -14.39 -11.21 -2.86
C CYS A 37 -14.36 -11.11 -1.31
N LYS A 38 -15.02 -10.10 -0.74
CA LYS A 38 -15.13 -9.92 0.72
C LYS A 38 -15.93 -11.02 1.41
N ALA A 39 -16.90 -11.62 0.70
CA ALA A 39 -17.64 -12.80 1.14
C ALA A 39 -16.81 -14.10 1.04
N GLN A 40 -15.55 -14.02 0.60
CA GLN A 40 -14.63 -15.13 0.42
C GLN A 40 -15.16 -16.22 -0.52
N ASN A 41 -15.78 -15.81 -1.63
CA ASN A 41 -16.16 -16.74 -2.69
C ASN A 41 -14.92 -17.51 -3.17
N ARG A 42 -14.92 -18.83 -2.96
CA ARG A 42 -13.77 -19.69 -3.25
C ARG A 42 -13.38 -19.69 -4.72
N LYS A 43 -14.35 -19.81 -5.64
CA LYS A 43 -14.04 -19.82 -7.09
C LYS A 43 -13.38 -18.51 -7.49
N LEU A 44 -13.92 -17.39 -7.01
CA LEU A 44 -13.37 -16.06 -7.30
C LEU A 44 -11.95 -15.92 -6.73
N LEU A 45 -11.72 -16.31 -5.47
CA LEU A 45 -10.40 -16.20 -4.86
C LEU A 45 -9.39 -17.14 -5.52
N ASP A 46 -9.79 -18.35 -5.90
CA ASP A 46 -8.93 -19.29 -6.63
C ASP A 46 -8.52 -18.73 -8.00
N PHE A 47 -9.40 -17.96 -8.66
CA PHE A 47 -9.10 -17.25 -9.91
C PHE A 47 -8.23 -16.00 -9.68
N LEU A 48 -8.62 -15.11 -8.76
CA LEU A 48 -7.91 -13.85 -8.51
C LEU A 48 -6.48 -14.08 -8.00
N CYS A 49 -6.25 -15.11 -7.20
CA CYS A 49 -4.93 -15.44 -6.65
C CYS A 49 -4.00 -16.15 -7.65
N GLN A 50 -4.43 -16.38 -8.89
CA GLN A 50 -3.54 -16.85 -9.95
C GLN A 50 -2.48 -15.79 -10.27
N GLN A 51 -1.28 -16.24 -10.66
CA GLN A 51 -0.13 -15.35 -10.85
C GLN A 51 -0.44 -14.20 -11.81
N HIS A 52 -0.94 -14.51 -12.99
CA HIS A 52 -1.20 -13.52 -14.03
C HIS A 52 -2.28 -12.51 -13.60
N CYS A 53 -3.35 -12.97 -12.92
CA CYS A 53 -4.39 -12.09 -12.37
C CYS A 53 -3.81 -11.11 -11.34
N MET A 54 -2.99 -11.60 -10.41
CA MET A 54 -2.36 -10.75 -9.40
C MET A 54 -1.38 -9.76 -10.02
N GLU A 55 -0.57 -10.17 -11.00
CA GLU A 55 0.32 -9.28 -11.73
C GLU A 55 -0.47 -8.20 -12.47
N GLU A 56 -1.57 -8.55 -13.11
CA GLU A 56 -2.46 -7.61 -13.81
C GLU A 56 -3.12 -6.63 -12.83
N LEU A 57 -3.65 -7.10 -11.70
CA LEU A 57 -4.20 -6.25 -10.64
C LEU A 57 -3.16 -5.25 -10.10
N VAL A 58 -1.91 -5.70 -9.88
CA VAL A 58 -0.84 -4.83 -9.42
C VAL A 58 -0.47 -3.82 -10.52
N ASN A 59 -0.37 -4.25 -11.77
CA ASN A 59 -0.06 -3.35 -12.89
C ASN A 59 -1.13 -2.27 -13.07
N LEU A 60 -2.41 -2.60 -12.89
CA LEU A 60 -3.50 -1.63 -12.97
C LEU A 60 -3.38 -0.50 -11.93
N ILE A 61 -2.70 -0.73 -10.80
CA ILE A 61 -2.50 0.30 -9.77
C ILE A 61 -1.12 0.97 -9.80
N THR A 62 -0.21 0.51 -10.65
CA THR A 62 1.16 1.05 -10.76
C THR A 62 1.52 1.62 -12.13
N HIS A 63 0.74 1.34 -13.18
CA HIS A 63 1.02 1.84 -14.52
C HIS A 63 -0.09 2.77 -14.99
N GLU A 64 0.31 3.93 -15.52
CA GLU A 64 -0.65 4.86 -16.09
C GLU A 64 -1.23 4.30 -17.39
N PRO A 65 -2.57 4.18 -17.47
CA PRO A 65 -3.21 3.83 -18.73
C PRO A 65 -3.06 4.99 -19.72
N PRO A 66 -2.85 4.70 -21.02
CA PRO A 66 -2.82 5.72 -22.06
C PRO A 66 -4.03 6.66 -22.02
N VAL A 67 -3.78 7.95 -22.28
CA VAL A 67 -4.78 9.02 -22.12
C VAL A 67 -5.95 8.88 -23.09
N ASP A 68 -5.73 8.22 -24.22
CA ASP A 68 -6.70 7.93 -25.28
C ASP A 68 -7.58 6.70 -25.01
N MET A 69 -7.33 5.96 -23.92
CA MET A 69 -8.19 4.85 -23.52
C MET A 69 -9.47 5.34 -22.82
N ASP A 70 -10.50 4.48 -22.86
CA ASP A 70 -11.78 4.72 -22.21
C ASP A 70 -11.63 5.01 -20.71
N GLU A 71 -12.52 5.84 -20.17
CA GLU A 71 -12.55 6.20 -18.73
C GLU A 71 -12.58 4.99 -17.81
N LYS A 72 -13.19 3.90 -18.27
CA LYS A 72 -13.24 2.62 -17.56
C LYS A 72 -11.84 2.05 -17.31
N VAL A 73 -10.98 2.06 -18.33
CA VAL A 73 -9.59 1.62 -18.22
C VAL A 73 -8.78 2.62 -17.39
N ARG A 74 -9.09 3.90 -17.53
CA ARG A 74 -8.38 4.98 -16.83
C ARG A 74 -8.67 5.07 -15.34
N PHE A 75 -9.88 4.71 -14.92
CA PHE A 75 -10.34 4.97 -13.54
C PHE A 75 -11.05 3.78 -12.90
N LYS A 76 -11.99 3.11 -13.59
CA LYS A 76 -12.76 1.99 -13.00
C LYS A 76 -11.82 0.84 -12.64
N TYR A 77 -11.02 0.36 -13.59
CA TYR A 77 -10.18 -0.83 -13.35
C TYR A 77 -9.08 -0.59 -12.31
N PRO A 78 -8.30 0.50 -12.34
CA PRO A 78 -7.36 0.82 -11.26
C PRO A 78 -8.03 0.91 -9.88
N ASN A 79 -9.23 1.50 -9.80
CA ASN A 79 -9.96 1.61 -8.53
C ASN A 79 -10.42 0.24 -8.02
N THR A 80 -11.06 -0.57 -8.86
CA THR A 80 -11.50 -1.92 -8.50
C THR A 80 -10.31 -2.80 -8.12
N ALA A 81 -9.18 -2.71 -8.86
CA ALA A 81 -7.97 -3.45 -8.54
C ALA A 81 -7.41 -3.07 -7.17
N CYS A 82 -7.34 -1.76 -6.87
CA CYS A 82 -6.91 -1.29 -5.55
C CYS A 82 -7.85 -1.81 -4.44
N GLU A 83 -9.17 -1.77 -4.64
CA GLU A 83 -10.14 -2.27 -3.66
C GLU A 83 -10.03 -3.79 -3.44
N LEU A 84 -9.76 -4.57 -4.48
CA LEU A 84 -9.52 -6.02 -4.37
C LEU A 84 -8.23 -6.31 -3.60
N LEU A 85 -7.12 -5.66 -3.98
CA LEU A 85 -5.80 -5.83 -3.34
C LEU A 85 -5.78 -5.35 -1.87
N THR A 86 -6.71 -4.46 -1.50
CA THR A 86 -6.85 -3.90 -0.14
C THR A 86 -8.13 -4.37 0.56
N SER A 87 -8.74 -5.46 0.10
CA SER A 87 -10.03 -5.97 0.57
C SER A 87 -10.01 -6.64 1.96
N ASP A 88 -8.87 -6.70 2.63
CA ASP A 88 -8.64 -7.43 3.88
C ASP A 88 -8.91 -8.95 3.81
N VAL A 89 -8.94 -9.52 2.59
CA VAL A 89 -9.07 -10.97 2.41
C VAL A 89 -7.71 -11.66 2.61
N PRO A 90 -7.60 -12.65 3.51
CA PRO A 90 -6.33 -13.30 3.83
C PRO A 90 -5.60 -13.89 2.62
N GLN A 91 -6.30 -14.59 1.72
CA GLN A 91 -5.69 -15.24 0.55
C GLN A 91 -5.02 -14.23 -0.40
N ILE A 92 -5.65 -13.05 -0.60
CA ILE A 92 -5.07 -11.98 -1.42
C ILE A 92 -3.85 -11.39 -0.73
N ASN A 93 -3.95 -11.11 0.58
CA ASN A 93 -2.83 -10.59 1.36
C ASN A 93 -1.65 -11.59 1.43
N ASP A 94 -1.93 -12.88 1.59
CA ASP A 94 -0.95 -13.97 1.62
C ASP A 94 -0.21 -14.05 0.28
N LYS A 95 -0.96 -14.01 -0.82
CA LYS A 95 -0.39 -14.05 -2.17
C LYS A 95 0.43 -12.79 -2.46
N LEU A 96 -0.12 -11.60 -2.22
CA LEU A 96 0.54 -10.33 -2.53
C LEU A 96 1.77 -10.07 -1.66
N GLY A 97 1.69 -10.30 -0.35
CA GLY A 97 2.79 -10.07 0.58
C GLY A 97 3.81 -11.20 0.65
N GLY A 98 3.48 -12.39 0.15
CA GLY A 98 4.37 -13.56 0.13
C GLY A 98 5.13 -13.75 -1.19
N ASP A 99 4.75 -13.03 -2.25
CA ASP A 99 5.35 -13.16 -3.58
C ASP A 99 6.28 -11.99 -3.88
N GLU A 100 7.60 -12.23 -3.86
CA GLU A 100 8.59 -11.19 -4.15
C GLU A 100 8.42 -10.61 -5.57
N THR A 101 7.87 -11.36 -6.54
CA THR A 101 7.63 -10.84 -7.90
C THR A 101 6.59 -9.72 -7.87
N LEU A 102 5.46 -9.94 -7.19
CA LEU A 102 4.40 -8.94 -7.05
C LEU A 102 4.87 -7.72 -6.25
N LEU A 103 5.63 -7.95 -5.17
CA LEU A 103 6.24 -6.88 -4.39
C LEU A 103 7.25 -6.07 -5.20
N ASN A 104 8.00 -6.69 -6.11
CA ASN A 104 8.89 -5.98 -7.02
C ASN A 104 8.10 -5.10 -8.00
N ILE A 105 7.02 -5.59 -8.62
CA ILE A 105 6.17 -4.76 -9.50
C ILE A 105 5.62 -3.55 -8.75
N LEU A 106 5.16 -3.73 -7.50
CA LEU A 106 4.76 -2.61 -6.64
C LEU A 106 5.92 -1.64 -6.38
N TYR A 107 7.09 -2.16 -6.01
CA TYR A 107 8.27 -1.35 -5.71
C TYR A 107 8.75 -0.53 -6.91
N ASP A 108 8.75 -1.12 -8.10
CA ASP A 108 9.21 -0.50 -9.35
C ASP A 108 8.36 0.71 -9.74
N PHE A 109 7.14 0.85 -9.19
CA PHE A 109 6.34 2.08 -9.31
C PHE A 109 7.11 3.32 -8.85
N LEU A 110 7.96 3.19 -7.82
CA LEU A 110 8.75 4.29 -7.28
C LEU A 110 9.91 4.71 -8.19
N ASP A 111 10.29 3.89 -9.17
CA ASP A 111 11.37 4.22 -10.12
C ASP A 111 10.90 5.15 -11.25
N HIS A 112 9.58 5.36 -11.41
CA HIS A 112 9.06 6.36 -12.35
C HIS A 112 9.62 7.77 -12.06
N GLU A 113 9.68 8.59 -13.10
CA GLU A 113 10.09 9.99 -12.97
C GLU A 113 8.96 10.82 -12.35
N PRO A 114 9.28 11.80 -11.49
CA PRO A 114 8.27 12.67 -10.90
C PRO A 114 7.70 13.63 -11.98
N PRO A 115 6.45 14.09 -11.82
CA PRO A 115 5.54 13.73 -10.73
C PRO A 115 4.88 12.37 -10.99
N LEU A 116 4.60 11.63 -9.91
CA LEU A 116 3.75 10.45 -10.00
C LEU A 116 2.29 10.86 -10.22
N ASN A 117 1.52 10.02 -10.90
CA ASN A 117 0.07 10.17 -10.95
C ASN A 117 -0.52 10.12 -9.52
N PRO A 118 -1.21 11.18 -9.05
CA PRO A 118 -1.70 11.23 -7.67
C PRO A 118 -2.66 10.09 -7.31
N LEU A 119 -3.46 9.62 -8.26
CA LEU A 119 -4.39 8.52 -8.05
C LEU A 119 -3.62 7.21 -7.83
N LEU A 120 -2.69 6.88 -8.72
CA LEU A 120 -1.89 5.66 -8.61
C LEU A 120 -0.98 5.70 -7.38
N ALA A 121 -0.40 6.86 -7.05
CA ALA A 121 0.36 7.04 -5.82
C ALA A 121 -0.49 6.76 -4.57
N SER A 122 -1.76 7.18 -4.57
CA SER A 122 -2.70 6.86 -3.49
C SER A 122 -3.00 5.35 -3.41
N PHE A 123 -3.17 4.67 -4.55
CA PHE A 123 -3.40 3.22 -4.58
C PHE A 123 -2.17 2.43 -4.15
N PHE A 124 -0.98 2.80 -4.62
CA PHE A 124 0.29 2.23 -4.17
C PHE A 124 0.46 2.38 -2.65
N SER A 125 0.32 3.61 -2.13
CA SER A 125 0.45 3.88 -0.69
C SER A 125 -0.58 3.11 0.14
N LYS A 126 -1.83 3.07 -0.33
CA LYS A 126 -2.90 2.28 0.33
C LYS A 126 -2.57 0.79 0.34
N THR A 127 -2.05 0.25 -0.76
CA THR A 127 -1.72 -1.17 -0.93
C THR A 127 -0.54 -1.58 -0.06
N ILE A 128 0.58 -0.86 -0.15
CA ILE A 128 1.75 -1.13 0.72
C ILE A 128 1.37 -0.92 2.19
N GLY A 129 0.61 0.11 2.52
CA GLY A 129 0.16 0.35 3.88
C GLY A 129 -0.76 -0.76 4.43
N ASN A 130 -1.64 -1.32 3.59
CA ASN A 130 -2.41 -2.51 3.96
C ASN A 130 -1.51 -3.72 4.19
N LEU A 131 -0.52 -3.94 3.32
CA LEU A 131 0.46 -5.01 3.47
C LEU A 131 1.33 -4.85 4.72
N ILE A 132 1.72 -3.63 5.10
CA ILE A 132 2.40 -3.36 6.37
C ILE A 132 1.53 -3.80 7.56
N ALA A 133 0.21 -3.62 7.50
CA ALA A 133 -0.70 -4.02 8.58
C ALA A 133 -1.01 -5.53 8.59
N ARG A 134 -1.02 -6.20 7.42
CA ARG A 134 -1.47 -7.60 7.27
C ARG A 134 -0.34 -8.61 7.08
N LYS A 135 0.83 -8.16 6.60
CA LYS A 135 2.02 -8.94 6.22
C LYS A 135 3.30 -8.25 6.68
N THR A 136 3.25 -7.71 7.91
CA THR A 136 4.27 -6.80 8.46
C THR A 136 5.68 -7.33 8.30
N GLU A 137 5.96 -8.53 8.82
CA GLU A 137 7.32 -9.10 8.81
C GLU A 137 7.85 -9.28 7.38
N GLN A 138 7.05 -9.85 6.49
CA GLN A 138 7.44 -10.11 5.10
C GLN A 138 7.72 -8.80 4.35
N VAL A 139 6.83 -7.83 4.48
CA VAL A 139 6.89 -6.57 3.74
C VAL A 139 8.01 -5.68 4.28
N ILE A 140 8.17 -5.57 5.59
CA ILE A 140 9.28 -4.83 6.19
C ILE A 140 10.62 -5.47 5.82
N ALA A 141 10.73 -6.80 5.86
CA ALA A 141 11.93 -7.49 5.42
C ALA A 141 12.24 -7.22 3.94
N PHE A 142 11.23 -7.22 3.07
CA PHE A 142 11.39 -6.87 1.66
C PHE A 142 11.87 -5.42 1.47
N LEU A 143 11.20 -4.45 2.09
CA LEU A 143 11.52 -3.02 1.94
C LEU A 143 12.93 -2.69 2.48
N ARG A 144 13.35 -3.31 3.58
CA ARG A 144 14.70 -3.13 4.15
C ARG A 144 15.81 -3.67 3.25
N LYS A 145 15.54 -4.66 2.40
CA LYS A 145 16.50 -5.13 1.38
C LYS A 145 16.68 -4.15 0.22
N LYS A 146 15.80 -3.15 0.08
CA LYS A 146 15.81 -2.18 -1.01
C LYS A 146 16.53 -0.90 -0.56
N ASP A 147 17.85 -0.85 -0.73
CA ASP A 147 18.70 0.27 -0.28
C ASP A 147 18.21 1.66 -0.73
N LYS A 148 17.56 1.74 -1.90
CA LYS A 148 17.04 2.99 -2.46
C LYS A 148 15.64 3.37 -1.99
N PHE A 149 14.92 2.48 -1.29
CA PHE A 149 13.50 2.67 -0.98
C PHE A 149 13.20 4.02 -0.32
N ILE A 150 13.90 4.37 0.76
CA ILE A 150 13.72 5.66 1.45
C ILE A 150 14.04 6.83 0.52
N SER A 151 15.05 6.69 -0.32
CA SER A 151 15.40 7.74 -1.29
C SER A 151 14.34 7.93 -2.36
N LEU A 152 13.71 6.85 -2.82
CA LEU A 152 12.63 6.93 -3.80
C LEU A 152 11.32 7.47 -3.18
N VAL A 153 11.00 7.08 -1.94
CA VAL A 153 9.85 7.66 -1.22
C VAL A 153 10.03 9.17 -1.07
N LEU A 154 11.22 9.62 -0.67
CA LEU A 154 11.55 11.06 -0.59
C LEU A 154 11.64 11.74 -1.96
N LYS A 155 11.99 11.02 -3.04
CA LYS A 155 11.96 11.54 -4.41
C LYS A 155 10.55 12.02 -4.77
N HIS A 156 9.52 11.35 -4.26
CA HIS A 156 8.11 11.56 -4.60
C HIS A 156 7.25 12.17 -3.48
N ILE A 157 7.88 12.79 -2.47
CA ILE A 157 7.18 13.35 -1.30
C ILE A 157 6.31 14.57 -1.62
N ASP A 158 6.40 15.12 -2.83
CA ASP A 158 5.44 16.08 -3.38
C ASP A 158 4.01 15.52 -3.45
N THR A 159 3.86 14.19 -3.49
CA THR A 159 2.55 13.54 -3.33
C THR A 159 2.29 13.15 -1.88
N SER A 160 1.16 13.59 -1.30
CA SER A 160 0.77 13.29 0.09
C SER A 160 0.72 11.78 0.41
N ALA A 161 0.41 10.95 -0.60
CA ALA A 161 0.42 9.51 -0.46
C ALA A 161 1.79 8.94 0.00
N MET A 162 2.90 9.57 -0.37
CA MET A 162 4.23 9.16 0.07
C MET A 162 4.51 9.54 1.52
N MET A 163 3.98 10.69 1.97
CA MET A 163 4.01 11.06 3.39
C MET A 163 3.26 10.01 4.21
N ASP A 164 2.03 9.67 3.79
CA ASP A 164 1.19 8.68 4.47
C ASP A 164 1.89 7.32 4.57
N LEU A 165 2.59 6.90 3.51
CA LEU A 165 3.36 5.66 3.53
C LEU A 165 4.50 5.72 4.56
N LEU A 166 5.24 6.82 4.60
CA LEU A 166 6.32 7.00 5.57
C LEU A 166 5.78 7.00 7.01
N LEU A 167 4.66 7.69 7.26
CA LEU A 167 4.02 7.70 8.57
C LEU A 167 3.52 6.31 8.98
N ARG A 168 2.98 5.51 8.04
CA ARG A 168 2.59 4.12 8.32
C ARG A 168 3.76 3.22 8.70
N LEU A 169 4.95 3.41 8.11
CA LEU A 169 6.15 2.69 8.53
C LEU A 169 6.54 3.02 9.97
N ILE A 170 6.27 4.24 10.43
CA ILE A 170 6.58 4.71 11.78
C ILE A 170 5.53 4.24 12.79
N SER A 171 4.24 4.25 12.43
CA SER A 171 3.15 4.04 13.40
C SER A 171 2.46 2.68 13.34
N CYS A 172 2.46 2.00 12.19
CA CYS A 172 1.61 0.82 11.95
C CYS A 172 2.39 -0.50 11.96
N VAL A 173 3.69 -0.47 12.21
CA VAL A 173 4.51 -1.69 12.34
C VAL A 173 4.31 -2.27 13.73
N GLU A 174 3.97 -3.56 13.79
CA GLU A 174 3.83 -4.34 15.01
C GLU A 174 4.53 -5.71 14.82
N PRO A 175 5.03 -6.35 15.89
CA PRO A 175 5.03 -5.88 17.28
C PRO A 175 6.00 -4.71 17.52
N ALA A 176 5.88 -4.06 18.68
CA ALA A 176 6.72 -2.92 19.08
C ALA A 176 8.24 -3.14 18.90
N THR A 177 8.75 -4.37 19.06
CA THR A 177 10.17 -4.69 18.81
C THR A 177 10.56 -4.51 17.34
N LEU A 178 9.74 -4.99 16.41
CA LEU A 178 9.96 -4.80 14.97
C LEU A 178 9.81 -3.33 14.59
N ARG A 179 8.86 -2.61 15.22
CA ARG A 179 8.75 -1.16 15.03
C ARG A 179 10.03 -0.45 15.43
N GLN A 180 10.60 -0.76 16.59
CA GLN A 180 11.86 -0.16 17.04
C GLN A 180 12.99 -0.40 16.02
N GLU A 181 13.08 -1.60 15.44
CA GLU A 181 14.03 -1.88 14.36
C GLU A 181 13.79 -1.02 13.11
N VAL A 182 12.53 -0.80 12.74
CA VAL A 182 12.16 0.08 11.62
C VAL A 182 12.53 1.53 11.92
N LEU A 183 12.27 2.03 13.12
CA LEU A 183 12.66 3.38 13.53
C LEU A 183 14.19 3.55 13.49
N ASN A 184 14.95 2.56 13.96
CA ASN A 184 16.41 2.55 13.87
C ASN A 184 16.89 2.57 12.41
N TRP A 185 16.30 1.75 11.54
CA TRP A 185 16.62 1.74 10.11
C TRP A 185 16.32 3.09 9.44
N LEU A 186 15.18 3.72 9.76
CA LEU A 186 14.84 5.06 9.27
C LEU A 186 15.84 6.12 9.77
N ASN A 187 16.30 6.00 11.02
CA ASN A 187 17.30 6.89 11.60
C ASN A 187 18.68 6.71 10.93
N GLU A 188 19.11 5.47 10.68
CA GLU A 188 20.32 5.16 9.91
C GLU A 188 20.27 5.74 8.49
N ALA A 189 19.09 5.72 7.87
CA ALA A 189 18.81 6.37 6.59
C ALA A 189 18.74 7.90 6.67
N LYS A 190 18.95 8.50 7.85
CA LYS A 190 18.93 9.93 8.15
C LYS A 190 17.64 10.61 7.73
N ILE A 191 16.50 9.95 7.97
CA ILE A 191 15.20 10.44 7.47
C ILE A 191 14.88 11.86 7.94
N ILE A 192 15.19 12.18 9.19
CA ILE A 192 14.93 13.52 9.77
C ILE A 192 15.77 14.57 9.06
N GLN A 193 17.08 14.36 8.92
CA GLN A 193 17.97 15.31 8.28
C GLN A 193 17.61 15.50 6.81
N ARG A 194 17.28 14.41 6.12
CA ARG A 194 16.87 14.45 4.71
C ARG A 194 15.55 15.20 4.52
N LEU A 195 14.58 15.03 5.43
CA LEU A 195 13.33 15.81 5.41
C LEU A 195 13.61 17.30 5.64
N VAL A 196 14.49 17.65 6.59
CA VAL A 196 14.90 19.05 6.84
C VAL A 196 15.58 19.66 5.61
N GLU A 197 16.44 18.91 4.91
CA GLU A 197 17.10 19.36 3.67
C GLU A 197 16.10 19.69 2.54
N LEU A 198 14.89 19.10 2.56
CA LEU A 198 13.83 19.42 1.60
C LEU A 198 13.13 20.76 1.91
N ILE A 199 13.32 21.32 3.11
CA ILE A 199 12.74 22.60 3.51
C ILE A 199 13.72 23.70 3.17
N HIS A 200 13.91 23.93 1.87
CA HIS A 200 14.82 24.95 1.36
C HIS A 200 14.13 25.77 0.26
N SER A 201 14.42 27.08 0.23
CA SER A 201 13.83 28.04 -0.72
C SER A 201 14.00 27.70 -2.21
N SER A 202 14.90 26.77 -2.54
CA SER A 202 15.14 26.28 -3.90
C SER A 202 14.32 25.03 -4.27
N GLN A 203 13.53 24.49 -3.33
CA GLN A 203 12.65 23.34 -3.55
C GLN A 203 11.25 23.81 -3.94
N ASP A 204 10.48 22.92 -4.53
CA ASP A 204 9.07 23.16 -4.82
C ASP A 204 8.24 23.38 -3.53
N GLU A 205 7.20 24.22 -3.60
CA GLU A 205 6.38 24.59 -2.43
C GLU A 205 5.64 23.38 -1.84
N ASP A 206 5.06 22.51 -2.69
CA ASP A 206 4.34 21.33 -2.22
C ASP A 206 5.30 20.37 -1.51
N ARG A 207 6.51 20.22 -2.05
CA ARG A 207 7.56 19.39 -1.46
C ARG A 207 8.02 19.92 -0.10
N GLN A 208 8.19 21.24 0.04
CA GLN A 208 8.54 21.88 1.32
C GLN A 208 7.43 21.73 2.35
N SER A 209 6.17 21.95 1.93
CA SER A 209 4.98 21.82 2.77
C SER A 209 4.84 20.39 3.30
N ASN A 210 4.93 19.41 2.41
CA ASN A 210 4.81 18.00 2.74
C ASN A 210 5.96 17.52 3.64
N ALA A 211 7.21 17.94 3.40
CA ALA A 211 8.33 17.61 4.27
C ALA A 211 8.16 18.20 5.68
N SER A 212 7.73 19.47 5.77
CA SER A 212 7.48 20.16 7.04
C SER A 212 6.36 19.47 7.83
N GLN A 213 5.25 19.17 7.17
CA GLN A 213 4.11 18.49 7.78
C GLN A 213 4.49 17.08 8.25
N THR A 214 5.26 16.34 7.44
CA THR A 214 5.78 15.02 7.82
C THR A 214 6.59 15.09 9.10
N LEU A 215 7.52 16.06 9.24
CA LEU A 215 8.28 16.24 10.48
C LEU A 215 7.38 16.52 11.69
N CYS A 216 6.38 17.39 11.53
CA CYS A 216 5.40 17.66 12.59
C CYS A 216 4.63 16.39 13.00
N ASP A 217 4.21 15.58 12.03
CA ASP A 217 3.50 14.34 12.30
C ASP A 217 4.39 13.29 12.96
N ILE A 218 5.67 13.19 12.59
CA ILE A 218 6.64 12.33 13.29
C ILE A 218 6.76 12.74 14.75
N ILE A 219 6.96 14.03 15.05
CA ILE A 219 7.03 14.54 16.44
C ILE A 219 5.78 14.13 17.22
N ARG A 220 4.59 14.34 16.64
CA ARG A 220 3.31 14.00 17.29
C ARG A 220 3.24 12.50 17.57
N LEU A 221 3.47 11.67 16.56
CA LEU A 221 3.37 10.20 16.67
C LEU A 221 4.36 9.63 17.68
N SER A 222 5.63 10.07 17.64
CA SER A 222 6.66 9.61 18.57
C SER A 222 6.33 9.95 20.03
N ARG A 223 5.78 11.14 20.28
CA ARG A 223 5.35 11.56 21.63
C ARG A 223 4.12 10.82 22.11
N ASP A 224 3.14 10.63 21.23
CA ASP A 224 1.93 9.86 21.54
C ASP A 224 2.27 8.40 21.89
N GLN A 225 3.19 7.77 21.15
CA GLN A 225 3.68 6.43 21.45
C GLN A 225 4.41 6.36 22.79
N SER A 226 5.30 7.31 23.07
CA SER A 226 6.04 7.39 24.34
C SER A 226 5.11 7.51 25.56
N ASN A 227 3.99 8.22 25.41
CA ASN A 227 3.00 8.38 26.48
C ASN A 227 2.17 7.10 26.72
N GLN A 228 1.93 6.29 25.68
CA GLN A 228 1.13 5.07 25.77
C GLN A 228 1.94 3.87 26.26
N LEU A 229 3.23 3.83 25.92
CA LEU A 229 4.11 2.68 26.16
C LEU A 229 5.07 2.99 27.31
N GLN A 230 4.60 2.83 28.56
CA GLN A 230 5.45 2.90 29.75
C GLN A 230 6.51 1.77 29.83
N GLU A 231 6.50 0.80 28.90
CA GLU A 231 7.32 -0.42 28.93
C GLU A 231 8.32 -0.60 27.75
N VAL A 232 8.49 0.38 26.85
CA VAL A 232 9.54 0.27 25.80
C VAL A 232 10.90 0.70 26.40
N PRO A 233 11.92 -0.17 26.41
CA PRO A 233 13.18 0.09 27.11
C PRO A 233 14.10 1.10 26.40
N GLU A 234 13.86 1.41 25.12
CA GLU A 234 14.72 2.29 24.32
C GLU A 234 13.98 3.56 23.87
N PRO A 235 14.66 4.72 23.85
CA PRO A 235 14.08 5.96 23.35
C PRO A 235 13.79 5.86 21.85
N ASP A 236 12.78 6.58 21.38
CA ASP A 236 12.50 6.72 19.95
C ASP A 236 13.69 7.43 19.27
N PRO A 237 14.39 6.76 18.33
CA PRO A 237 15.59 7.31 17.70
C PRO A 237 15.28 8.49 16.78
N LEU A 238 14.08 8.53 16.18
CA LEU A 238 13.65 9.64 15.33
C LEU A 238 13.32 10.87 16.18
N LEU A 239 12.64 10.69 17.31
CA LEU A 239 12.40 11.79 18.26
C LEU A 239 13.71 12.34 18.81
N THR A 240 14.66 11.46 19.15
CA THR A 240 15.99 11.87 19.60
C THR A 240 16.72 12.70 18.54
N ALA A 241 16.64 12.31 17.27
CA ALA A 241 17.23 13.06 16.15
C ALA A 241 16.52 14.39 15.86
N LEU A 242 15.24 14.52 16.19
CA LEU A 242 14.48 15.78 16.09
C LEU A 242 14.82 16.77 17.21
N GLU A 243 15.24 16.27 18.38
CA GLU A 243 15.56 17.08 19.56
C GLU A 243 17.04 17.47 19.68
N SER A 244 17.91 16.94 18.81
CA SER A 244 19.36 17.22 18.74
C SER A 244 19.70 18.40 17.84
#